data_AF-A0A935YXS2-F1
#
_entry.id   AF-A0A935YXS2-F1
#
_cell.length_a   1.000
_cell.length_b   1.000
_cell.length_c   1.000
_cell.angle_alpha   90.00
_cell.angle_beta   90.00
_cell.angle_gamma   90.00
#
_symmetry.space_group_name_H-M   'P 1'
#
loop_
_entity.id
_entity.type
_entity.pdbx_description
1 polymer ?
#
loop_
_entity_poly.entity_id
_entity_poly.type
_entity_poly.pdbx_seq_one_letter_code
_entity_poly.pdbx_strand_id
1 'polypeptide(L)'
;MKKAAWLVLGVVAMVACKAEVVPSDSPSPQPTTTEAGATPEGGSEPEVDAGPLVCPPNLQGFDPLVGPPGTARKAACTDAEIDALVRACLESSDRFEDPACTGITTPCGQCMLSKEKDPTWGPVVMLGDASMHGFVVNQAGCIEKTTGVAGCGDAIVSYSDCLSFACSGDTCPKASDRETCRKAAEKAPECAKLAPSAACIAAYESRGKSCVVAGKTGFVTAMKAFCQMP
;
A
#
# COMPACT_ATOMS: atom_id res chain seq x y z
N MET A 1 -22.12 29.03 -4.53
CA MET A 1 -21.27 28.34 -3.54
C MET A 1 -21.45 26.84 -3.73
N LYS A 2 -20.51 26.16 -4.40
CA LYS A 2 -20.63 24.72 -4.72
C LYS A 2 -20.03 23.92 -3.56
N LYS A 3 -20.86 23.12 -2.89
CA LYS A 3 -20.45 22.20 -1.81
C LYS A 3 -19.58 21.10 -2.43
N ALA A 4 -18.32 21.01 -2.02
CA ALA A 4 -17.45 19.89 -2.37
C ALA A 4 -17.95 18.64 -1.62
N ALA A 5 -18.37 17.63 -2.38
CA ALA A 5 -18.78 16.34 -1.82
C ALA A 5 -17.51 15.56 -1.43
N TRP A 6 -17.30 15.38 -0.13
CA TRP A 6 -16.28 14.51 0.43
C TRP A 6 -16.76 13.06 0.28
N LEU A 7 -16.26 12.37 -0.73
CA LEU A 7 -16.46 10.93 -0.89
C LEU A 7 -15.36 10.20 -0.12
N VAL A 8 -15.80 9.45 0.89
CA VAL A 8 -14.98 8.58 1.74
C VAL A 8 -14.38 7.48 0.87
N LEU A 9 -13.10 7.61 0.52
CA LEU A 9 -12.33 6.52 -0.11
C LEU A 9 -12.15 5.40 0.92
N GLY A 10 -12.92 4.33 0.71
CA GLY A 10 -12.84 3.09 1.47
C GLY A 10 -11.52 2.39 1.25
N VAL A 11 -10.70 2.40 2.30
CA VAL A 11 -9.80 1.35 2.81
C VAL A 11 -9.20 0.39 1.77
N VAL A 12 -7.90 0.57 1.47
CA VAL A 12 -7.00 -0.55 1.13
C VAL A 12 -6.09 -0.73 2.34
N ALA A 13 -6.45 -1.68 3.20
CA ALA A 13 -5.58 -2.11 4.28
C ALA A 13 -4.40 -2.88 3.67
N MET A 14 -3.18 -2.36 3.82
CA MET A 14 -1.99 -3.17 3.63
C MET A 14 -2.01 -4.30 4.67
N VAL A 15 -2.04 -5.54 4.18
CA VAL A 15 -1.91 -6.73 5.01
C VAL A 15 -0.47 -6.81 5.49
N ALA A 16 -0.26 -6.55 6.79
CA ALA A 16 0.94 -7.02 7.47
C ALA A 16 0.93 -8.55 7.42
N CYS A 17 1.99 -9.16 6.89
CA CYS A 17 2.23 -10.60 7.00
C CYS A 17 2.16 -11.00 8.48
N LYS A 18 1.12 -11.74 8.85
CA LYS A 18 0.92 -12.25 10.20
C LYS A 18 1.77 -13.52 10.32
N ALA A 19 2.92 -13.42 10.98
CA ALA A 19 3.64 -14.62 11.45
C ALA A 19 2.80 -15.28 12.55
N GLU A 20 2.23 -16.45 12.27
CA GLU A 20 1.53 -17.26 13.27
C GLU A 20 2.55 -17.80 14.27
N VAL A 21 2.50 -17.30 15.51
CA VAL A 21 3.16 -17.93 16.65
C VAL A 21 2.30 -19.12 17.07
N VAL A 22 2.80 -20.32 16.80
CA VAL A 22 2.25 -21.59 17.31
C VAL A 22 2.38 -21.60 18.84
N PRO A 23 1.29 -21.84 19.62
CA PRO A 23 1.40 -21.95 21.07
C PRO A 23 1.91 -23.35 21.45
N SER A 24 3.04 -23.41 22.15
CA SER A 24 3.47 -24.62 22.87
C SER A 24 3.03 -24.52 24.33
N ASP A 25 2.18 -25.46 24.73
CA ASP A 25 1.75 -25.75 26.10
C ASP A 25 2.91 -26.21 27.01
N SER A 26 2.79 -25.88 28.31
CA SER A 26 3.31 -26.57 29.53
C SER A 26 4.18 -25.72 30.50
N PRO A 27 4.16 -26.04 31.83
CA PRO A 27 3.73 -25.09 32.88
C PRO A 27 4.83 -24.51 33.80
N SER A 28 4.40 -23.59 34.67
CA SER A 28 5.10 -22.78 35.70
C SER A 28 6.09 -23.51 36.64
N PRO A 29 6.86 -22.73 37.45
CA PRO A 29 6.40 -22.43 38.81
C PRO A 29 6.56 -20.95 39.26
N GLN A 30 5.68 -20.55 40.19
CA GLN A 30 5.68 -19.28 40.95
C GLN A 30 6.94 -19.09 41.83
N PRO A 31 7.14 -17.86 42.36
CA PRO A 31 6.91 -17.71 43.80
C PRO A 31 6.09 -16.47 44.20
N THR A 32 5.32 -16.67 45.27
CA THR A 32 4.57 -15.72 46.12
C THR A 32 5.45 -14.71 46.85
N THR A 33 4.94 -13.48 47.04
CA THR A 33 4.80 -12.81 48.37
C THR A 33 3.88 -11.58 48.32
N THR A 34 3.11 -11.44 49.40
CA THR A 34 2.08 -10.47 49.78
C THR A 34 2.64 -9.11 50.24
N GLU A 35 1.94 -7.99 50.02
CA GLU A 35 1.51 -7.04 51.07
C GLU A 35 0.68 -5.85 50.55
N ALA A 36 -0.25 -5.42 51.40
CA ALA A 36 -1.23 -4.36 51.21
C ALA A 36 -0.67 -3.00 51.63
N GLY A 37 -1.17 -1.90 51.05
CA GLY A 37 -0.90 -0.56 51.58
C GLY A 37 -1.42 0.62 50.74
N ALA A 38 -2.52 1.21 51.22
CA ALA A 38 -2.89 2.63 51.15
C ALA A 38 -3.08 3.33 49.79
N THR A 39 -4.35 3.65 49.50
CA THR A 39 -4.79 4.72 48.60
C THR A 39 -4.47 6.10 49.20
N PRO A 40 -3.91 7.06 48.45
CA PRO A 40 -4.07 8.48 48.74
C PRO A 40 -5.08 9.13 47.80
N GLU A 41 -5.97 9.90 48.40
CA GLU A 41 -6.96 10.75 47.75
C GLU A 41 -6.32 11.89 46.93
N GLY A 42 -6.93 12.15 45.76
CA GLY A 42 -7.35 13.48 45.32
C GLY A 42 -6.37 14.64 45.39
N GLY A 43 -5.52 14.77 44.38
CA GLY A 43 -4.91 16.04 43.97
C GLY A 43 -5.31 16.34 42.53
N SER A 44 -6.26 17.24 42.32
CA SER A 44 -6.65 17.71 40.99
C SER A 44 -5.53 18.59 40.42
N GLU A 45 -4.73 18.03 39.52
CA GLU A 45 -3.89 18.80 38.61
C GLU A 45 -4.80 19.62 37.66
N PRO A 46 -4.39 20.83 37.25
CA PRO A 46 -5.19 21.65 36.36
C PRO A 46 -5.34 20.94 35.02
N GLU A 47 -6.59 20.69 34.64
CA GLU A 47 -6.99 20.22 33.32
C GLU A 47 -6.56 21.27 32.29
N VAL A 48 -5.38 21.09 31.72
CA VAL A 48 -5.01 21.71 30.46
C VAL A 48 -5.85 21.03 29.38
N ASP A 49 -6.93 21.72 28.99
CA ASP A 49 -7.77 21.39 27.86
C ASP A 49 -6.92 21.34 26.57
N ALA A 50 -6.41 20.14 26.28
CA ALA A 50 -5.94 19.73 24.98
C ALA A 50 -6.84 18.56 24.56
N GLY A 51 -7.97 18.88 23.91
CA GLY A 51 -8.86 17.88 23.32
C GLY A 51 -8.09 16.83 22.49
N PRO A 52 -8.57 15.59 22.42
CA PRO A 52 -7.71 14.43 22.16
C PRO A 52 -7.40 14.28 20.65
N LEU A 53 -6.30 14.87 20.19
CA LEU A 53 -5.59 14.38 19.01
C LEU A 53 -4.66 13.24 19.46
N VAL A 54 -5.22 12.04 19.59
CA VAL A 54 -4.53 10.91 20.23
C VAL A 54 -3.32 10.40 19.42
N CYS A 55 -3.17 10.81 18.15
CA CYS A 55 -1.87 10.84 17.48
C CYS A 55 -1.89 11.85 16.32
N PRO A 56 -0.97 12.83 16.27
CA PRO A 56 -0.87 13.73 15.13
C PRO A 56 -0.26 13.02 13.90
N PRO A 57 -0.64 13.41 12.68
CA PRO A 57 0.02 12.93 11.46
C PRO A 57 1.54 13.14 11.52
N ASN A 58 2.32 12.11 11.16
CA ASN A 58 3.77 12.23 10.98
C ASN A 58 4.17 11.93 9.53
N LEU A 59 4.69 12.93 8.84
CA LEU A 59 5.09 12.85 7.43
C LEU A 59 6.59 13.01 7.21
N GLN A 60 7.38 13.00 8.29
CA GLN A 60 8.82 13.12 8.17
C GLN A 60 9.39 11.91 7.40
N GLY A 61 10.06 12.18 6.28
CA GLY A 61 10.64 11.14 5.43
C GLY A 61 9.64 10.43 4.52
N PHE A 62 8.42 10.94 4.38
CA PHE A 62 7.47 10.44 3.39
C PHE A 62 8.00 10.67 1.97
N ASP A 63 8.20 9.59 1.24
CA ASP A 63 8.57 9.57 -0.17
C ASP A 63 7.78 8.43 -0.85
N PRO A 64 6.75 8.72 -1.66
CA PRO A 64 5.93 7.69 -2.28
C PRO A 64 6.73 6.94 -3.34
N LEU A 65 6.70 5.60 -3.28
CA LEU A 65 7.36 4.75 -4.25
C LEU A 65 6.46 4.55 -5.48
N VAL A 66 6.50 5.52 -6.40
CA VAL A 66 5.73 5.52 -7.65
C VAL A 66 6.66 5.75 -8.84
N GLY A 67 6.38 5.06 -9.95
CA GLY A 67 7.14 5.22 -11.19
C GLY A 67 6.24 5.27 -12.41
N PRO A 68 6.62 6.04 -13.44
CA PRO A 68 5.77 6.25 -14.60
C PRO A 68 5.52 4.92 -15.32
N PRO A 69 4.28 4.65 -15.76
CA PRO A 69 3.99 3.40 -16.46
C PRO A 69 4.73 3.32 -17.79
N GLY A 70 5.37 2.18 -18.03
CA GLY A 70 5.88 1.80 -19.33
C GLY A 70 4.79 1.79 -20.41
N THR A 71 5.24 1.73 -21.66
CA THR A 71 4.32 1.59 -22.80
C THR A 71 3.66 0.21 -22.75
N ALA A 72 2.34 0.16 -22.93
CA ALA A 72 1.64 -1.11 -23.00
C ALA A 72 2.09 -1.90 -24.23
N ARG A 73 2.36 -3.19 -24.08
CA ARG A 73 2.75 -4.07 -25.18
C ARG A 73 1.57 -4.96 -25.54
N LYS A 74 0.95 -4.67 -26.68
CA LYS A 74 -0.23 -5.39 -27.16
C LYS A 74 0.08 -6.87 -27.36
N ALA A 75 -0.80 -7.74 -26.85
CA ALA A 75 -0.70 -9.19 -26.98
C ALA A 75 0.68 -9.76 -26.63
N ALA A 76 1.42 -9.11 -25.73
CA ALA A 76 2.73 -9.60 -25.30
C ALA A 76 2.60 -10.85 -24.41
N CYS A 77 1.45 -11.01 -23.76
CA CYS A 77 1.13 -12.13 -22.89
C CYS A 77 -0.25 -12.71 -23.20
N THR A 78 -0.37 -14.03 -23.12
CA THR A 78 -1.65 -14.73 -22.94
C THR A 78 -2.05 -14.80 -21.46
N ASP A 79 -3.33 -15.07 -21.19
CA ASP A 79 -3.80 -15.27 -19.81
C ASP A 79 -3.07 -16.43 -19.12
N ALA A 80 -2.78 -17.50 -19.86
CA ALA A 80 -2.04 -18.65 -19.35
C ALA A 80 -0.60 -18.31 -18.95
N GLU A 81 0.08 -17.45 -19.72
CA GLU A 81 1.44 -17.00 -19.39
C GLU A 81 1.45 -16.09 -18.15
N ILE A 82 0.46 -15.21 -18.02
CA ILE A 82 0.28 -14.38 -16.81
C ILE A 82 0.06 -15.27 -15.58
N ASP A 83 -0.88 -16.21 -15.65
CA ASP A 83 -1.18 -17.13 -14.55
C ASP A 83 -0.01 -18.05 -14.22
N ALA A 84 0.77 -18.45 -15.22
CA ALA A 84 1.98 -19.23 -15.00
C ALA A 84 3.03 -18.40 -14.26
N LEU A 85 3.23 -17.14 -14.64
CA LEU A 85 4.18 -16.24 -13.97
C LEU A 85 3.77 -15.98 -12.52
N VAL A 86 2.50 -15.63 -12.27
CA VAL A 86 2.02 -15.35 -10.91
C VAL A 86 2.26 -16.55 -10.01
N ARG A 87 1.91 -17.76 -10.46
CA ARG A 87 2.13 -18.99 -9.70
C ARG A 87 3.60 -19.34 -9.52
N ALA A 88 4.38 -19.25 -10.59
CA ALA A 88 5.78 -19.69 -10.59
C ALA A 88 6.69 -18.72 -9.83
N CYS A 89 6.37 -17.43 -9.79
CA CYS A 89 7.23 -16.39 -9.23
C CYS A 89 6.63 -15.73 -7.98
N LEU A 90 5.40 -15.21 -8.08
CA LEU A 90 4.84 -14.31 -7.06
C LEU A 90 4.18 -15.03 -5.89
N GLU A 91 3.74 -16.28 -6.10
CA GLU A 91 3.14 -17.12 -5.05
C GLU A 91 4.16 -18.05 -4.39
N SER A 92 5.26 -18.36 -5.08
CA SER A 92 6.27 -19.34 -4.65
C SER A 92 7.48 -18.70 -3.96
N SER A 93 7.74 -17.42 -4.21
CA SER A 93 8.94 -16.73 -3.75
C SER A 93 8.66 -15.28 -3.39
N ASP A 94 9.31 -14.82 -2.32
CA ASP A 94 9.43 -13.41 -1.96
C ASP A 94 10.67 -12.76 -2.61
N ARG A 95 11.51 -13.55 -3.30
CA ARG A 95 12.76 -13.11 -3.92
C ARG A 95 12.70 -13.24 -5.42
N PHE A 96 12.78 -12.11 -6.10
CA PHE A 96 12.75 -12.09 -7.55
C PHE A 96 13.95 -12.78 -8.22
N GLU A 97 15.09 -12.90 -7.53
CA GLU A 97 16.27 -13.62 -8.04
C GLU A 97 16.07 -15.13 -8.14
N ASP A 98 14.94 -15.64 -7.62
CA ASP A 98 14.55 -17.03 -7.79
C ASP A 98 14.55 -17.40 -9.29
N PRO A 99 15.19 -18.51 -9.67
CA PRO A 99 15.13 -19.03 -11.05
C PRO A 99 13.71 -19.13 -11.62
N ALA A 100 12.70 -19.32 -10.77
CA ALA A 100 11.30 -19.35 -11.16
C ALA A 100 10.75 -17.98 -11.60
N CYS A 101 11.38 -16.88 -11.16
CA CYS A 101 11.09 -15.49 -11.55
C CYS A 101 11.98 -14.98 -12.69
N THR A 102 13.25 -15.42 -12.75
CA THR A 102 14.24 -14.95 -13.73
C THR A 102 14.26 -15.77 -15.03
N GLY A 103 13.66 -16.97 -15.03
CA GLY A 103 13.57 -17.84 -16.21
C GLY A 103 12.63 -17.35 -17.32
N ILE A 104 11.86 -16.28 -17.10
CA ILE A 104 10.88 -15.79 -18.08
C ILE A 104 11.56 -14.82 -19.07
N THR A 105 12.24 -15.41 -20.05
CA THR A 105 12.87 -14.68 -21.17
C THR A 105 11.93 -14.44 -22.36
N THR A 106 10.65 -14.81 -22.22
CA THR A 106 9.65 -14.62 -23.27
C THR A 106 9.29 -13.14 -23.45
N PRO A 107 8.74 -12.74 -24.62
CA PRO A 107 8.18 -11.40 -24.82
C PRO A 107 7.19 -10.99 -23.72
N CYS A 108 6.48 -11.96 -23.14
CA CYS A 108 5.60 -11.77 -22.00
C CYS A 108 6.38 -11.36 -20.74
N GLY A 109 7.45 -12.06 -20.38
CA GLY A 109 8.30 -11.70 -19.23
C GLY A 109 8.88 -10.30 -19.35
N GLN A 110 9.37 -9.93 -20.53
CA GLN A 110 9.89 -8.59 -20.81
C GLN A 110 8.82 -7.48 -20.75
N CYS A 111 7.55 -7.83 -20.88
CA CYS A 111 6.46 -6.89 -20.67
C CYS A 111 6.12 -6.74 -19.18
N MET A 112 6.16 -7.85 -18.44
CA MET A 112 5.69 -7.89 -17.06
C MET A 112 6.69 -7.34 -16.05
N LEU A 113 7.98 -7.35 -16.38
CA LEU A 113 9.06 -7.09 -15.44
C LEU A 113 9.84 -5.84 -15.84
N SER A 114 10.08 -4.96 -14.88
CA SER A 114 11.04 -3.86 -14.99
C SER A 114 11.86 -3.75 -13.71
N LYS A 115 12.94 -2.98 -13.75
CA LYS A 115 13.74 -2.61 -12.57
C LYS A 115 13.27 -1.28 -12.02
N GLU A 116 13.48 -1.06 -10.73
CA GLU A 116 13.21 0.21 -10.05
C GLU A 116 13.90 1.39 -10.75
N LYS A 117 15.13 1.18 -11.23
CA LYS A 117 15.92 2.18 -11.93
C LYS A 117 15.56 2.36 -13.41
N ASP A 118 14.65 1.55 -13.94
CA ASP A 118 14.21 1.74 -15.32
C ASP A 118 13.43 3.05 -15.41
N PRO A 119 13.60 3.84 -16.50
CA PRO A 119 12.95 5.14 -16.66
C PRO A 119 11.42 5.05 -16.73
N THR A 120 10.90 3.85 -16.97
CA THR A 120 9.48 3.53 -16.90
C THR A 120 9.29 2.15 -16.31
N TRP A 121 8.25 1.98 -15.51
CA TRP A 121 7.97 0.74 -14.80
C TRP A 121 6.95 -0.12 -15.53
N GLY A 122 7.23 -1.42 -15.63
CA GLY A 122 6.26 -2.46 -15.99
C GLY A 122 5.25 -2.70 -14.86
N PRO A 123 4.36 -3.70 -14.99
CA PRO A 123 3.36 -4.01 -13.96
C PRO A 123 3.99 -4.57 -12.67
N VAL A 124 5.13 -5.26 -12.77
CA VAL A 124 5.94 -5.72 -11.62
C VAL A 124 7.33 -5.10 -11.71
N VAL A 125 7.75 -4.46 -10.63
CA VAL A 125 9.00 -3.71 -10.54
C VAL A 125 9.91 -4.39 -9.53
N MET A 126 11.10 -4.76 -9.96
CA MET A 126 12.13 -5.33 -9.12
C MET A 126 12.80 -4.22 -8.31
N LEU A 127 12.73 -4.34 -6.99
CA LEU A 127 13.49 -3.52 -6.06
C LEU A 127 14.85 -4.19 -5.83
N GLY A 128 15.93 -3.42 -5.92
CA GLY A 128 17.25 -3.98 -5.63
C GLY A 128 18.41 -3.38 -6.41
N ASP A 129 18.84 -2.21 -5.97
CA ASP A 129 20.25 -1.90 -5.88
C ASP A 129 20.61 -1.78 -4.39
N ALA A 130 20.92 -2.93 -3.77
CA ALA A 130 21.71 -3.10 -2.53
C ALA A 130 21.07 -3.20 -1.12
N SER A 131 19.75 -3.08 -0.89
CA SER A 131 19.23 -3.30 0.49
C SER A 131 17.78 -3.72 0.67
N MET A 132 16.91 -3.60 -0.34
CA MET A 132 15.54 -4.12 -0.31
C MET A 132 15.36 -5.10 -1.47
N HIS A 133 15.62 -6.38 -1.22
CA HIS A 133 15.30 -7.44 -2.19
C HIS A 133 13.78 -7.64 -2.16
N GLY A 134 13.13 -7.47 -3.32
CA GLY A 134 11.70 -7.69 -3.44
C GLY A 134 11.15 -7.20 -4.77
N PHE A 135 9.83 -7.24 -4.90
CA PHE A 135 9.13 -6.64 -6.01
C PHE A 135 7.94 -5.83 -5.51
N VAL A 136 7.55 -4.84 -6.30
CA VAL A 136 6.31 -4.08 -6.10
C VAL A 136 5.44 -4.15 -7.33
N VAL A 137 4.13 -4.04 -7.14
CA VAL A 137 3.20 -3.85 -8.25
C VAL A 137 3.14 -2.37 -8.57
N ASN A 138 3.29 -2.03 -9.85
CA ASN A 138 3.07 -0.67 -10.32
C ASN A 138 1.56 -0.34 -10.35
N GLN A 139 0.96 -0.20 -9.17
CA GLN A 139 -0.46 0.11 -9.00
C GLN A 139 -0.82 1.44 -9.67
N ALA A 140 0.02 2.46 -9.50
CA ALA A 140 -0.13 3.75 -10.14
C ALA A 140 -0.22 3.59 -11.66
N GLY A 141 0.73 2.85 -12.24
CA GLY A 141 0.72 2.56 -13.66
C GLY A 141 -0.51 1.78 -14.13
N CYS A 142 -0.98 0.80 -13.34
CA CYS A 142 -2.22 0.07 -13.64
C CYS A 142 -3.42 1.01 -13.66
N ILE A 143 -3.55 1.88 -12.66
CA ILE A 143 -4.65 2.85 -12.57
C ILE A 143 -4.59 3.82 -13.74
N GLU A 144 -3.44 4.38 -14.07
CA GLU A 144 -3.32 5.30 -15.21
C GLU A 144 -3.72 4.64 -16.53
N LYS A 145 -3.26 3.40 -16.76
CA LYS A 145 -3.57 2.62 -17.95
C LYS A 145 -5.05 2.25 -18.06
N THR A 146 -5.68 1.83 -16.95
CA THR A 146 -7.10 1.42 -16.92
C THR A 146 -8.07 2.60 -16.93
N THR A 147 -7.72 3.70 -16.27
CA THR A 147 -8.55 4.90 -16.23
C THR A 147 -8.41 5.73 -17.50
N GLY A 148 -7.24 5.71 -18.16
CA GLY A 148 -6.90 6.57 -19.29
C GLY A 148 -6.72 8.04 -18.91
N VAL A 149 -6.63 8.35 -17.62
CA VAL A 149 -6.47 9.72 -17.10
C VAL A 149 -5.02 9.89 -16.67
N ALA A 150 -4.28 10.73 -17.41
CA ALA A 150 -2.87 11.01 -17.12
C ALA A 150 -2.68 11.53 -15.69
N GLY A 151 -1.70 10.99 -14.97
CA GLY A 151 -1.37 11.35 -13.58
C GLY A 151 -2.38 10.86 -12.55
N CYS A 152 -3.47 10.18 -12.95
CA CYS A 152 -4.47 9.70 -11.99
C CYS A 152 -3.93 8.59 -11.10
N GLY A 153 -3.11 7.70 -11.67
CA GLY A 153 -2.51 6.61 -10.91
C GLY A 153 -1.56 7.09 -9.82
N ASP A 154 -0.67 8.00 -10.17
CA ASP A 154 0.23 8.65 -9.22
C ASP A 154 -0.57 9.36 -8.10
N ALA A 155 -1.53 10.21 -8.46
CA ALA A 155 -2.34 10.93 -7.47
C ALA A 155 -3.08 9.98 -6.51
N ILE A 156 -3.66 8.88 -7.01
CA ILE A 156 -4.37 7.92 -6.15
C ILE A 156 -3.41 7.20 -5.20
N VAL A 157 -2.30 6.67 -5.71
CA VAL A 157 -1.34 5.90 -4.90
C VAL A 157 -0.61 6.82 -3.93
N SER A 158 -0.03 7.92 -4.40
CA SER A 158 0.70 8.88 -3.56
C SER A 158 -0.18 9.49 -2.47
N TYR A 159 -1.46 9.78 -2.76
CA TYR A 159 -2.39 10.24 -1.74
C TYR A 159 -2.70 9.15 -0.70
N SER A 160 -2.97 7.92 -1.14
CA SER A 160 -3.23 6.79 -0.26
C SER A 160 -2.04 6.44 0.64
N ASP A 161 -0.83 6.46 0.08
CA ASP A 161 0.42 6.20 0.79
C ASP A 161 0.71 7.33 1.79
N CYS A 162 0.44 8.59 1.44
CA CYS A 162 0.58 9.71 2.36
C CYS A 162 -0.31 9.54 3.60
N LEU A 163 -1.58 9.18 3.41
CA LEU A 163 -2.51 8.94 4.51
C LEU A 163 -2.11 7.73 5.37
N SER A 164 -1.58 6.68 4.73
CA SER A 164 -1.15 5.46 5.42
C SER A 164 0.14 5.68 6.22
N PHE A 165 1.11 6.38 5.64
CA PHE A 165 2.37 6.74 6.27
C PHE A 165 2.15 7.68 7.45
N ALA A 166 1.32 8.73 7.25
CA ALA A 166 0.96 9.71 8.26
C ALA A 166 0.48 9.09 9.57
N CYS A 167 -0.19 7.95 9.47
CA CYS A 167 -0.93 7.29 10.55
C CYS A 167 -0.50 5.83 10.72
N SER A 168 0.77 5.53 10.42
CA SER A 168 1.34 4.17 10.49
C SER A 168 1.20 3.57 11.90
N GLY A 169 1.16 2.23 12.01
CA GLY A 169 0.98 1.55 13.30
C GLY A 169 2.05 1.89 14.35
N ASP A 170 3.25 2.23 13.90
CA ASP A 170 4.38 2.61 14.78
C ASP A 170 4.19 4.00 15.41
N THR A 171 3.45 4.89 14.73
CA THR A 171 3.11 6.24 15.23
C THR A 171 1.72 6.29 15.86
N CYS A 172 0.80 5.43 15.42
CA CYS A 172 -0.60 5.35 15.82
C CYS A 172 -1.04 3.86 16.01
N PRO A 173 -0.70 3.21 17.13
CA PRO A 173 -0.95 1.77 17.33
C PRO A 173 -2.42 1.41 17.49
N LYS A 174 -3.26 2.33 18.00
CA LYS A 174 -4.69 2.12 18.23
C LYS A 174 -5.50 2.37 16.95
N ALA A 175 -6.35 1.42 16.58
CA ALA A 175 -7.17 1.51 15.37
C ALA A 175 -8.16 2.68 15.37
N SER A 176 -8.76 3.00 16.52
CA SER A 176 -9.66 4.15 16.69
C SER A 176 -8.96 5.48 16.40
N ASP A 177 -7.69 5.57 16.78
CA ASP A 177 -6.91 6.80 16.71
C ASP A 177 -6.38 7.02 15.29
N ARG A 178 -6.12 5.92 14.56
CA ARG A 178 -5.76 5.97 13.13
C ARG A 178 -6.82 6.63 12.25
N GLU A 179 -8.11 6.40 12.51
CA GLU A 179 -9.17 7.06 11.73
C GLU A 179 -9.21 8.58 12.00
N THR A 180 -9.01 8.99 13.25
CA THR A 180 -8.91 10.41 13.62
C THR A 180 -7.66 11.05 13.01
N CYS A 181 -6.52 10.36 13.07
CA CYS A 181 -5.30 10.77 12.41
C CYS A 181 -5.50 10.92 10.90
N ARG A 182 -6.17 9.97 10.24
CA ARG A 182 -6.41 10.00 8.79
C ARG A 182 -7.16 11.26 8.38
N LYS A 183 -8.23 11.63 9.10
CA LYS A 183 -8.98 12.87 8.86
C LYS A 183 -8.14 14.13 9.07
N ALA A 184 -7.17 14.09 9.97
CA ALA A 184 -6.21 15.17 10.15
C ALA A 184 -5.20 15.21 8.99
N ALA A 185 -4.68 14.05 8.57
CA ALA A 185 -3.75 13.91 7.45
C ALA A 185 -4.37 14.35 6.11
N GLU A 186 -5.65 14.09 5.87
CA GLU A 186 -6.38 14.57 4.69
C GLU A 186 -6.33 16.11 4.55
N LYS A 187 -6.19 16.83 5.67
CA LYS A 187 -6.09 18.29 5.72
C LYS A 187 -4.64 18.79 5.82
N ALA A 188 -3.68 17.89 6.06
CA ALA A 188 -2.27 18.25 6.09
C ALA A 188 -1.84 18.72 4.69
N PRO A 189 -1.16 19.88 4.55
CA PRO A 189 -0.76 20.42 3.24
C PRO A 189 -0.01 19.41 2.36
N GLU A 190 0.80 18.56 2.98
CA GLU A 190 1.63 17.54 2.33
C GLU A 190 0.81 16.43 1.67
N CYS A 191 -0.30 15.98 2.27
CA CYS A 191 -1.20 15.02 1.63
C CYS A 191 -2.24 15.73 0.76
N ALA A 192 -2.74 16.90 1.16
CA ALA A 192 -3.76 17.64 0.42
C ALA A 192 -3.29 18.03 -1.00
N LYS A 193 -2.01 18.35 -1.19
CA LYS A 193 -1.44 18.64 -2.52
C LYS A 193 -1.44 17.43 -3.47
N LEU A 194 -1.53 16.21 -2.94
CA LEU A 194 -1.55 14.95 -3.69
C LEU A 194 -2.98 14.50 -4.02
N ALA A 195 -4.00 15.18 -3.51
CA ALA A 195 -5.38 14.74 -3.64
C ALA A 195 -5.80 14.60 -5.13
N PRO A 196 -6.41 13.47 -5.52
CA PRO A 196 -6.81 13.23 -6.89
C PRO A 196 -7.93 14.18 -7.34
N SER A 197 -7.93 14.54 -8.61
CA SER A 197 -9.01 15.35 -9.18
C SER A 197 -10.33 14.59 -9.22
N ALA A 198 -11.47 15.30 -9.28
CA ALA A 198 -12.79 14.67 -9.39
C ALA A 198 -12.92 13.76 -10.62
N ALA A 199 -12.30 14.12 -11.74
CA ALA A 199 -12.27 13.30 -12.96
C ALA A 199 -11.47 12.00 -12.74
N CYS A 200 -10.33 12.09 -12.04
CA CYS A 200 -9.56 10.92 -11.66
C CYS A 200 -10.35 10.01 -10.71
N ILE A 201 -10.99 10.56 -9.67
CA ILE A 201 -11.81 9.78 -8.73
C ILE A 201 -12.92 9.01 -9.48
N ALA A 202 -13.68 9.69 -10.35
CA ALA A 202 -14.75 9.04 -11.11
C ALA A 202 -14.24 7.93 -12.05
N ALA A 203 -13.09 8.16 -12.70
CA ALA A 203 -12.48 7.15 -13.56
C ALA A 203 -11.92 5.96 -12.74
N TYR A 204 -11.30 6.23 -11.60
CA TYR A 204 -10.80 5.22 -10.69
C TYR A 204 -11.93 4.34 -10.13
N GLU A 205 -13.03 4.95 -9.69
CA GLU A 205 -14.18 4.23 -9.15
C GLU A 205 -14.84 3.30 -10.17
N SER A 206 -14.81 3.68 -11.45
CA SER A 206 -15.42 2.90 -12.53
C SER A 206 -14.49 1.85 -13.13
N ARG A 207 -13.18 2.12 -13.21
CA ARG A 207 -12.23 1.27 -13.97
C ARG A 207 -10.92 0.93 -13.24
N GLY A 208 -10.52 1.70 -12.25
CA GLY A 208 -9.20 1.58 -11.60
C GLY A 208 -9.16 0.77 -10.31
N LYS A 209 -10.31 0.54 -9.64
CA LYS A 209 -10.37 -0.16 -8.34
C LYS A 209 -9.73 -1.55 -8.32
N SER A 210 -9.79 -2.30 -9.43
CA SER A 210 -9.18 -3.63 -9.51
C SER A 210 -7.65 -3.61 -9.41
N CYS A 211 -7.01 -2.47 -9.69
CA CYS A 211 -5.55 -2.31 -9.61
C CYS A 211 -4.99 -2.31 -8.18
N VAL A 212 -5.81 -2.01 -7.18
CA VAL A 212 -5.39 -1.91 -5.76
C VAL A 212 -5.88 -3.08 -4.90
N VAL A 213 -6.50 -4.09 -5.52
CA VAL A 213 -6.95 -5.29 -4.81
C VAL A 213 -5.72 -6.09 -4.37
N ALA A 214 -5.61 -6.33 -3.06
CA ALA A 214 -4.52 -7.14 -2.52
C ALA A 214 -4.51 -8.56 -3.10
N GLY A 215 -3.31 -9.14 -3.20
CA GLY A 215 -3.13 -10.50 -3.71
C GLY A 215 -3.39 -10.64 -5.21
N LYS A 216 -3.57 -11.89 -5.66
CA LYS A 216 -3.54 -12.30 -7.07
C LYS A 216 -4.35 -11.41 -8.02
N THR A 217 -5.54 -10.98 -7.62
CA THR A 217 -6.44 -10.18 -8.47
C THR A 217 -5.82 -8.85 -8.90
N GLY A 218 -5.14 -8.13 -8.01
CA GLY A 218 -4.47 -6.87 -8.35
C GLY A 218 -3.29 -7.09 -9.28
N PHE A 219 -2.47 -8.12 -9.02
CA PHE A 219 -1.34 -8.50 -9.88
C PHE A 219 -1.79 -8.81 -11.30
N VAL A 220 -2.78 -9.71 -11.45
CA VAL A 220 -3.31 -10.09 -12.76
C VAL A 220 -3.87 -8.86 -13.46
N THR A 221 -4.64 -8.01 -12.77
CA THR A 221 -5.18 -6.78 -13.36
C THR A 221 -4.07 -5.88 -13.91
N ALA A 222 -3.01 -5.64 -13.12
CA ALA A 222 -1.87 -4.85 -13.57
C ALA A 222 -1.20 -5.47 -14.80
N MET A 223 -0.93 -6.78 -14.78
CA MET A 223 -0.32 -7.48 -15.91
C MET A 223 -1.16 -7.37 -17.18
N LYS A 224 -2.49 -7.52 -17.08
CA LYS A 224 -3.39 -7.33 -18.23
C LYS A 224 -3.37 -5.90 -18.76
N ALA A 225 -3.39 -4.91 -17.86
CA ALA A 225 -3.32 -3.49 -18.23
C ALA A 225 -2.03 -3.16 -19.02
N PHE A 226 -0.91 -3.77 -18.69
CA PHE A 226 0.35 -3.50 -19.37
C PHE A 226 0.58 -4.38 -20.60
N CYS A 227 0.19 -5.65 -20.57
CA CYS A 227 0.67 -6.67 -21.51
C CYS A 227 -0.42 -7.26 -22.42
N GLN A 228 -1.67 -6.86 -22.23
CA GLN A 228 -2.80 -7.34 -23.02
C GLN A 228 -3.71 -6.23 -23.56
N MET A 229 -3.46 -4.95 -23.20
CA MET A 229 -4.31 -3.88 -23.71
C MET A 229 -4.29 -3.80 -25.25
N PRO A 230 -5.46 -3.54 -25.87
CA PRO A 230 -5.64 -3.57 -27.32
C PRO A 230 -5.01 -2.41 -28.07
#